data_AF-A0AA38GVF0-F1
#
_entry.id   AF-A0AA38GVF0-F1
#
_cell.length_a   1.000
_cell.length_b   1.000
_cell.length_c   1.000
_cell.angle_alpha   90.00
_cell.angle_beta   90.00
_cell.angle_gamma   90.00
#
_symmetry.space_group_name_H-M   'P 1'
#
loop_
_entity.id
_entity.type
_entity.pdbx_description
1 polymer ?
#
loop_
_entity_poly.entity_id
_entity_poly.type
_entity_poly.pdbx_seq_one_letter_code
_entity_poly.pdbx_strand_id
1 'polypeptide(L)'
;MAPKARLATYKACWMSGCYDSDIIYVFDTALEDGVDVISLSVGGVFVPYYLDSIAMGAFGAGEGGVSLYSGKALGSDLVLLIYAGDISIGNGRDSYSSSLCMERSLDPKMVKRKIVMCDRGSNPRVTKGAEVRRAGGVGMILANSESDGEGLVADAHVLPASVVGVFGTVGALCPG
;
A
#
# COMPACT_ATOMS: atom_id res chain seq x y z
N MET A 1 -10.18 6.27 13.86
CA MET A 1 -11.33 5.89 14.72
C MET A 1 -12.37 6.99 14.61
N ALA A 2 -13.56 6.67 14.09
CA ALA A 2 -14.64 7.62 13.82
C ALA A 2 -15.92 7.17 14.56
N PRO A 3 -16.12 7.55 15.84
CA PRO A 3 -17.20 7.03 16.67
C PRO A 3 -18.61 7.50 16.28
N LYS A 4 -18.71 8.47 15.36
CA LYS A 4 -19.97 8.96 14.78
C LYS A 4 -20.27 8.37 13.39
N ALA A 5 -19.40 7.50 12.88
CA ALA A 5 -19.62 6.86 11.58
C ALA A 5 -20.81 5.89 11.64
N ARG A 6 -21.52 5.76 10.52
CA ARG A 6 -22.55 4.74 10.35
C ARG A 6 -21.89 3.48 9.81
N LEU A 7 -22.34 2.32 10.26
CA LEU A 7 -21.80 1.03 9.84
C LEU A 7 -22.80 0.35 8.91
N ALA A 8 -22.34 -0.02 7.71
CA ALA A 8 -23.00 -0.97 6.83
C ALA A 8 -22.17 -2.26 6.80
N THR A 9 -22.85 -3.40 6.80
CA THR A 9 -22.19 -4.72 6.83
C THR A 9 -22.60 -5.54 5.63
N TYR A 10 -21.59 -6.01 4.89
CA TYR A 10 -21.75 -6.81 3.69
C TYR A 10 -21.07 -8.16 3.90
N LYS A 11 -21.78 -9.25 3.56
CA LYS A 11 -21.28 -10.61 3.76
C LYS A 11 -20.67 -11.15 2.47
N ALA A 12 -19.35 -11.16 2.39
CA ALA A 12 -18.59 -11.70 1.24
C ALA A 12 -18.04 -13.13 1.45
N CYS A 13 -18.16 -13.69 2.65
CA CYS A 13 -17.56 -14.99 3.00
C CYS A 13 -18.57 -15.93 3.65
N TRP A 14 -18.42 -17.21 3.32
CA TRP A 14 -19.22 -18.33 3.80
C TRP A 14 -18.33 -19.43 4.38
N MET A 15 -18.95 -20.50 4.90
CA MET A 15 -18.18 -21.65 5.42
C MET A 15 -17.30 -22.32 4.36
N SER A 16 -17.66 -22.21 3.08
CA SER A 16 -16.90 -22.73 1.94
C SER A 16 -15.79 -21.79 1.45
N GLY A 17 -15.66 -20.60 2.03
CA GLY A 17 -14.67 -19.58 1.65
C GLY A 17 -15.31 -18.28 1.16
N CYS A 18 -14.49 -17.41 0.58
CA CYS A 18 -14.89 -16.15 -0.02
C CYS A 18 -14.70 -16.29 -1.53
N TYR A 19 -15.79 -16.27 -2.29
CA TYR A 19 -15.72 -16.38 -3.74
C TYR A 19 -15.49 -15.01 -4.38
N ASP A 20 -14.77 -14.97 -5.49
CA ASP A 20 -14.53 -13.74 -6.25
C ASP A 20 -15.85 -13.04 -6.63
N SER A 21 -16.89 -13.81 -6.95
CA SER A 21 -18.22 -13.30 -7.23
C SER A 21 -18.85 -12.55 -6.05
N ASP A 22 -18.68 -13.07 -4.83
CA ASP A 22 -19.23 -12.44 -3.63
C ASP A 22 -18.44 -11.19 -3.26
N ILE A 23 -17.12 -11.19 -3.46
CA ILE A 23 -16.25 -10.04 -3.21
C ILE A 23 -16.63 -8.88 -4.13
N ILE A 24 -16.71 -9.12 -5.44
CA ILE A 24 -17.09 -8.08 -6.42
C ILE A 24 -18.51 -7.59 -6.15
N TYR A 25 -19.46 -8.49 -5.87
CA TYR A 25 -20.82 -8.11 -5.54
C TYR A 25 -20.89 -7.16 -4.33
N VAL A 26 -20.10 -7.42 -3.30
CA VAL A 26 -20.03 -6.55 -2.12
C VAL A 26 -19.41 -5.19 -2.45
N PHE A 27 -18.40 -5.12 -3.31
CA PHE A 27 -17.85 -3.84 -3.77
C PHE A 27 -18.88 -3.01 -4.54
N ASP A 28 -19.57 -3.62 -5.50
CA ASP A 28 -20.59 -2.94 -6.30
C ASP A 28 -21.73 -2.44 -5.41
N THR A 29 -22.23 -3.30 -4.51
CA THR A 29 -23.31 -2.93 -3.58
C THR A 29 -22.88 -1.80 -2.65
N ALA A 30 -21.65 -1.83 -2.14
CA ALA A 30 -21.12 -0.79 -1.27
C ALA A 30 -21.00 0.57 -2.00
N LEU A 31 -20.63 0.55 -3.28
CA LEU A 31 -20.59 1.76 -4.11
C LEU A 31 -21.98 2.31 -4.37
N GLU A 32 -22.95 1.45 -4.69
CA GLU A 32 -24.36 1.83 -4.88
C GLU A 32 -24.98 2.41 -3.60
N ASP A 33 -24.63 1.85 -2.44
CA ASP A 33 -25.07 2.35 -1.13
C ASP A 33 -24.38 3.67 -0.71
N GLY A 34 -23.39 4.13 -1.47
CA GLY A 34 -22.68 5.37 -1.24
C GLY A 34 -21.81 5.36 0.03
N VAL A 35 -21.16 4.24 0.33
CA VAL A 35 -20.26 4.16 1.49
C VAL A 35 -18.99 4.99 1.25
N ASP A 36 -18.51 5.71 2.26
CA ASP A 36 -17.28 6.50 2.13
C ASP A 36 -16.00 5.66 2.26
N VAL A 37 -16.09 4.56 3.03
CA VAL A 37 -14.96 3.71 3.40
C VAL A 37 -15.37 2.24 3.40
N ILE A 38 -14.60 1.40 2.69
CA ILE A 38 -14.74 -0.06 2.73
C ILE A 38 -13.60 -0.65 3.58
N SER A 39 -13.96 -1.45 4.58
CA SER A 39 -13.02 -2.25 5.37
C SER A 39 -13.17 -3.71 5.00
N LEU A 40 -12.20 -4.26 4.28
CA LEU A 40 -12.19 -5.64 3.83
C LEU A 40 -10.99 -6.39 4.45
N SER A 41 -11.26 -7.53 5.09
CA SER A 41 -10.23 -8.36 5.73
C SER A 41 -10.22 -9.77 5.17
N VAL A 42 -10.17 -9.87 3.84
CA VAL A 42 -10.02 -11.12 3.08
C VAL A 42 -8.82 -10.99 2.15
N GLY A 43 -8.24 -12.11 1.73
CA GLY A 43 -7.08 -12.14 0.85
C GLY A 43 -7.09 -13.41 -0.01
N GLY A 44 -6.51 -13.30 -1.20
CA GLY A 44 -6.44 -14.38 -2.18
C GLY A 44 -5.06 -14.98 -2.35
N VAL A 45 -4.92 -15.76 -3.42
CA VAL A 45 -3.63 -16.25 -3.93
C VAL A 45 -2.99 -15.21 -4.85
N PHE A 46 -1.65 -15.22 -4.95
CA PHE A 46 -0.91 -14.25 -5.76
C PHE A 46 -1.21 -14.40 -7.25
N VAL A 47 -1.93 -13.43 -7.82
CA VAL A 47 -2.22 -13.30 -9.26
C VAL A 47 -2.00 -11.86 -9.71
N PRO A 48 -1.85 -11.59 -11.02
CA PRO A 48 -1.81 -10.22 -11.55
C PRO A 48 -3.09 -9.42 -11.20
N TYR A 49 -3.00 -8.09 -11.06
CA TYR A 49 -4.11 -7.22 -10.64
C TYR A 49 -5.43 -7.43 -11.40
N TYR A 50 -5.36 -7.66 -12.71
CA TYR A 50 -6.53 -7.85 -13.56
C TYR A 50 -7.23 -9.21 -13.38
N LEU A 51 -6.64 -10.13 -12.59
CA LEU A 51 -7.24 -11.40 -12.18
C LEU A 51 -7.53 -11.44 -10.68
N ASP A 52 -7.19 -10.39 -9.93
CA ASP A 52 -7.46 -10.28 -8.50
C ASP A 52 -8.78 -9.53 -8.29
N SER A 53 -9.80 -10.25 -7.81
CA SER A 53 -11.14 -9.69 -7.54
C SER A 53 -11.12 -8.58 -6.49
N ILE A 54 -10.22 -8.67 -5.49
CA ILE A 54 -10.04 -7.63 -4.48
C ILE A 54 -9.44 -6.40 -5.13
N ALA A 55 -8.43 -6.57 -6.00
CA ALA A 55 -7.80 -5.44 -6.69
C ALA A 55 -8.75 -4.75 -7.68
N MET A 56 -9.53 -5.51 -8.44
CA MET A 56 -10.53 -4.94 -9.36
C MET A 56 -11.62 -4.18 -8.62
N GLY A 57 -12.22 -4.79 -7.58
CA GLY A 57 -13.23 -4.12 -6.76
C GLY A 57 -12.66 -2.90 -6.04
N ALA A 58 -11.41 -2.98 -5.60
CA ALA A 58 -10.69 -1.86 -4.99
C ALA A 58 -10.47 -0.68 -5.93
N PHE A 59 -10.08 -0.97 -7.16
CA PHE A 59 -9.87 0.04 -8.17
C PHE A 59 -11.19 0.75 -8.52
N GLY A 60 -12.27 -0.03 -8.75
CA GLY A 60 -13.62 0.53 -8.98
C GLY A 60 -14.12 1.37 -7.81
N ALA A 61 -13.84 0.94 -6.57
CA ALA A 61 -14.17 1.74 -5.39
C ALA A 61 -13.42 3.08 -5.37
N GLY A 62 -12.12 3.07 -5.70
CA GLY A 62 -11.32 4.28 -5.81
C GLY A 62 -11.83 5.25 -6.88
N GLU A 63 -12.21 4.76 -8.06
CA GLU A 63 -12.82 5.58 -9.13
C GLU A 63 -14.17 6.18 -8.71
N GLY A 64 -14.93 5.44 -7.89
CA GLY A 64 -16.18 5.92 -7.27
C GLY A 64 -15.99 6.90 -6.11
N GLY A 65 -14.75 7.25 -5.75
CA GLY A 65 -14.44 8.15 -4.63
C GLY A 65 -14.50 7.49 -3.25
N VAL A 66 -14.54 6.16 -3.19
CA VAL A 66 -14.62 5.36 -1.97
C VAL A 66 -13.23 4.86 -1.58
N SER A 67 -12.84 5.11 -0.33
CA SER A 67 -11.52 4.72 0.16
C SER A 67 -11.54 3.32 0.76
N LEU A 68 -10.67 2.44 0.27
CA LEU A 68 -10.28 1.23 0.99
C LEU A 68 -9.31 1.60 2.11
N TYR A 69 -9.89 2.11 3.18
CA TYR A 69 -9.13 2.68 4.27
C TYR A 69 -8.86 1.64 5.35
N SER A 70 -7.57 1.43 5.70
CA SER A 70 -7.16 0.54 6.79
C SER A 70 -6.68 1.26 8.06
N GLY A 71 -6.71 2.60 8.15
CA GLY A 71 -6.21 3.28 9.36
C GLY A 71 -5.97 4.78 9.21
N LYS A 72 -5.72 5.49 10.32
CA LYS A 72 -5.72 6.97 10.44
C LYS A 72 -5.18 7.70 9.20
N ALA A 73 -6.06 8.44 8.51
CA ALA A 73 -5.68 9.30 7.38
C ALA A 73 -4.55 10.24 7.80
N LEU A 74 -3.55 10.39 6.93
CA LEU A 74 -2.69 11.57 6.94
C LEU A 74 -3.62 12.78 6.78
N GLY A 75 -3.50 13.77 7.65
CA GLY A 75 -4.35 14.97 7.57
C GLY A 75 -4.25 15.64 6.19
N SER A 76 -5.05 16.68 5.94
CA SER A 76 -5.10 17.43 4.67
C SER A 76 -3.79 18.13 4.25
N ASP A 77 -2.69 17.90 4.98
CA ASP A 77 -1.36 18.35 4.61
C ASP A 77 -0.82 17.44 3.50
N LEU A 78 -0.61 17.99 2.30
CA LEU A 78 0.15 17.31 1.25
C LEU A 78 1.52 16.94 1.80
N VAL A 79 1.83 15.64 1.76
CA VAL A 79 3.09 15.09 2.24
C VAL A 79 3.96 14.74 1.05
N LEU A 80 5.24 15.12 1.08
CA LEU A 80 6.16 14.79 -0.02
C LEU A 80 6.44 13.28 -0.04
N LEU A 81 6.44 12.69 -1.23
CA LEU A 81 6.96 11.35 -1.51
C LEU A 81 8.47 11.45 -1.79
N ILE A 82 9.27 10.58 -1.19
CA ILE A 82 10.72 10.48 -1.42
C ILE A 82 11.12 9.02 -1.65
N TYR A 83 12.07 8.79 -2.57
CA TYR A 83 12.64 7.47 -2.77
C TYR A 83 13.78 7.21 -1.78
N ALA A 84 13.78 6.02 -1.17
CA ALA A 84 14.72 5.70 -0.11
C ALA A 84 16.17 5.54 -0.61
N GLY A 85 16.38 5.17 -1.88
CA GLY A 85 17.72 5.07 -2.49
C GLY A 85 18.51 6.37 -2.52
N ASP A 86 17.81 7.51 -2.53
CA ASP A 86 18.41 8.85 -2.66
C ASP A 86 18.74 9.51 -1.30
N ILE A 87 18.28 8.91 -0.20
CA ILE A 87 18.32 9.52 1.14
C ILE A 87 19.19 8.74 2.15
N SER A 88 20.21 8.03 1.65
CA SER A 88 21.09 7.24 2.51
C SER A 88 21.90 8.09 3.48
N ILE A 89 22.17 7.55 4.67
CA ILE A 89 23.08 8.16 5.64
C ILE A 89 24.47 8.27 5.00
N GLY A 90 24.91 9.50 4.71
CA GLY A 90 26.22 9.77 4.09
C GLY A 90 26.17 10.18 2.61
N ASN A 91 25.05 10.71 2.11
CA ASN A 91 24.88 11.24 0.75
C ASN A 91 25.11 10.20 -0.37
N GLY A 92 24.43 9.05 -0.31
CA GLY A 92 24.39 8.10 -1.44
C GLY A 92 25.47 7.01 -1.42
N ARG A 93 26.22 6.83 -0.31
CA ARG A 93 27.28 5.80 -0.25
C ARG A 93 26.75 4.37 -0.27
N ASP A 94 25.59 4.13 0.32
CA ASP A 94 24.94 2.80 0.39
C ASP A 94 23.49 2.85 -0.10
N SER A 95 23.28 3.27 -1.37
CA SER A 95 21.94 3.38 -1.98
C SER A 95 21.16 2.07 -2.01
N TYR A 96 21.84 0.92 -2.00
CA TYR A 96 21.20 -0.40 -1.91
C TYR A 96 20.56 -0.66 -0.54
N SER A 97 21.24 -0.31 0.55
CA SER A 97 20.72 -0.48 1.91
C SER A 97 19.61 0.53 2.22
N SER A 98 19.69 1.73 1.64
CA SER A 98 18.65 2.74 1.79
C SER A 98 17.43 2.46 0.92
N SER A 99 17.58 2.02 -0.33
CA SER A 99 16.43 1.63 -1.17
C SER A 99 15.60 0.53 -0.53
N LEU A 100 16.26 -0.44 0.13
CA LEU A 100 15.60 -1.52 0.87
C LEU A 100 15.10 -1.11 2.27
N CYS A 101 15.26 0.16 2.67
CA CYS A 101 14.89 0.66 4.01
C CYS A 101 15.41 -0.25 5.12
N MET A 102 16.68 -0.65 5.01
CA MET A 102 17.38 -1.42 6.04
C MET A 102 17.54 -0.61 7.33
N GLU A 103 17.76 -1.30 8.45
CA GLU A 103 17.93 -0.64 9.74
C GLU A 103 19.05 0.42 9.68
N ARG A 104 18.75 1.63 10.14
CA ARG A 104 19.66 2.79 10.17
C ARG A 104 20.21 3.20 8.80
N SER A 105 19.54 2.89 7.70
CA SER A 105 19.99 3.34 6.37
C SER A 105 19.45 4.71 5.96
N LEU A 106 18.39 5.21 6.61
CA LEU A 106 17.71 6.45 6.24
C LEU A 106 18.15 7.65 7.11
N ASP A 107 18.42 8.80 6.48
CA ASP A 107 18.67 10.06 7.19
C ASP A 107 17.36 10.65 7.77
N PRO A 108 17.20 10.73 9.10
CA PRO A 108 15.99 11.27 9.72
C PRO A 108 15.68 12.72 9.33
N LYS A 109 16.69 13.52 8.97
CA LYS A 109 16.49 14.91 8.53
C LYS A 109 15.77 14.97 7.19
N MET A 110 16.02 14.00 6.32
CA MET A 110 15.40 13.93 5.01
C MET A 110 14.05 13.22 5.03
N VAL A 111 13.79 12.34 6.00
CA VAL A 111 12.56 11.53 6.09
C VAL A 111 11.43 12.18 6.90
N LYS A 112 11.76 13.05 7.86
CA LYS A 112 10.78 13.61 8.80
C LYS A 112 9.56 14.20 8.09
N ARG A 113 8.38 13.70 8.45
CA ARG A 113 7.07 14.16 7.95
C ARG A 113 6.91 13.96 6.43
N LYS A 114 7.40 12.84 5.89
CA LYS A 114 7.29 12.44 4.47
C LYS A 114 6.83 10.98 4.33
N ILE A 115 6.34 10.65 3.13
CA ILE A 115 6.07 9.26 2.72
C ILE A 115 7.34 8.73 2.04
N VAL A 116 7.79 7.55 2.43
CA VAL A 116 9.03 6.95 1.91
C VAL A 116 8.72 5.78 1.00
N MET A 117 9.22 5.79 -0.23
CA MET A 117 9.17 4.66 -1.15
C MET A 117 10.38 3.75 -0.94
N CYS A 118 10.14 2.52 -0.53
CA CYS A 118 11.13 1.47 -0.31
C CYS A 118 10.96 0.37 -1.37
N ASP A 119 12.06 -0.21 -1.84
CA ASP A 119 12.00 -1.38 -2.71
C ASP A 119 11.79 -2.64 -1.90
N ARG A 120 11.11 -3.61 -2.52
CA ARG A 120 10.99 -4.98 -2.01
C ARG A 120 12.32 -5.70 -2.19
N GLY A 121 12.63 -6.59 -1.26
CA GLY A 121 13.89 -7.34 -1.30
C GLY A 121 14.07 -8.23 -0.07
N SER A 122 15.33 -8.45 0.30
CA SER A 122 15.76 -9.50 1.22
C SER A 122 15.35 -9.32 2.69
N ASN A 123 14.96 -8.12 3.11
CA ASN A 123 14.53 -7.84 4.50
C ASN A 123 12.99 -7.88 4.65
N PRO A 124 12.47 -8.35 5.81
CA PRO A 124 11.04 -8.39 6.08
C PRO A 124 10.37 -7.03 5.95
N ARG A 125 9.16 -7.02 5.39
CA ARG A 125 8.43 -5.79 5.02
C ARG A 125 7.94 -5.00 6.22
N VAL A 126 7.60 -5.69 7.30
CA VAL A 126 7.25 -5.08 8.58
C VAL A 126 8.43 -4.28 9.15
N THR A 127 9.66 -4.80 9.01
CA THR A 127 10.88 -4.14 9.46
C THR A 127 11.17 -2.86 8.68
N LYS A 128 10.90 -2.85 7.36
CA LYS A 128 11.00 -1.62 6.54
C LYS A 128 10.08 -0.52 7.06
N GLY A 129 8.83 -0.86 7.36
CA GLY A 129 7.89 0.08 7.97
C GLY A 129 8.36 0.59 9.34
N ALA A 130 8.99 -0.27 10.14
CA ALA A 130 9.54 0.13 11.44
C ALA A 130 10.70 1.12 11.30
N GLU A 131 11.55 0.95 10.29
CA GLU A 131 12.66 1.87 9.99
C GLU A 131 12.16 3.23 9.51
N VAL A 132 11.19 3.26 8.58
CA VAL A 132 10.57 4.51 8.12
C VAL A 132 9.95 5.26 9.29
N ARG A 133 9.29 4.54 10.21
CA ARG A 133 8.75 5.12 11.45
C ARG A 133 9.84 5.68 12.35
N ARG A 134 10.93 4.93 12.54
CA ARG A 134 12.09 5.34 13.34
C ARG A 134 12.71 6.64 12.81
N ALA A 135 12.82 6.76 11.48
CA ALA A 135 13.34 7.94 10.80
C ALA A 135 12.35 9.14 10.78
N GLY A 136 11.12 8.96 11.28
CA GLY A 136 10.11 10.02 11.39
C GLY A 136 9.22 10.19 10.16
N GLY A 137 9.17 9.17 9.30
CA GLY A 137 8.26 9.09 8.16
C GLY A 137 6.83 8.87 8.63
N VAL A 138 5.87 9.32 7.83
CA VAL A 138 4.44 9.29 8.18
C VAL A 138 3.65 8.27 7.35
N GLY A 139 4.30 7.67 6.35
CA GLY A 139 3.77 6.57 5.55
C GLY A 139 4.89 5.92 4.73
N MET A 140 4.59 4.76 4.16
CA MET A 140 5.55 4.01 3.34
C MET A 140 4.87 3.49 2.06
N ILE A 141 5.56 3.57 0.93
CA ILE A 141 5.17 2.84 -0.28
C ILE A 141 6.20 1.72 -0.48
N LEU A 142 5.75 0.49 -0.66
CA LEU A 142 6.63 -0.64 -0.98
C LEU A 142 6.54 -0.93 -2.46
N ALA A 143 7.60 -0.66 -3.22
CA ALA A 143 7.67 -0.99 -4.64
C ALA A 143 8.11 -2.45 -4.82
N ASN A 144 7.35 -3.24 -5.57
CA ASN A 144 7.71 -4.60 -5.92
C ASN A 144 8.98 -4.63 -6.78
N SER A 145 9.69 -5.77 -6.77
CA SER A 145 10.74 -6.04 -7.77
C SER A 145 10.11 -6.58 -9.06
N GLU A 146 10.87 -6.62 -10.16
CA GLU A 146 10.41 -7.25 -11.41
C GLU A 146 9.96 -8.71 -11.21
N SER A 147 10.63 -9.45 -10.33
CA SER A 147 10.25 -10.84 -10.02
C SER A 147 8.95 -10.97 -9.22
N ASP A 148 8.54 -9.92 -8.51
CA ASP A 148 7.27 -9.86 -7.78
C ASP A 148 6.12 -9.33 -8.65
N GLY A 149 6.45 -8.61 -9.74
CA GLY A 149 5.51 -8.04 -10.70
C GLY A 149 4.44 -7.17 -10.03
N GLU A 150 3.20 -7.39 -10.47
CA GLU A 150 2.00 -6.68 -9.98
C GLU A 150 1.39 -7.30 -8.71
N GLY A 151 2.03 -8.28 -8.08
CA GLY A 151 1.41 -9.04 -6.99
C GLY A 151 1.18 -8.21 -5.72
N LEU A 152 -0.05 -8.23 -5.20
CA LEU A 152 -0.39 -7.69 -3.88
C LEU A 152 -0.04 -8.68 -2.78
N VAL A 153 0.51 -8.16 -1.69
CA VAL A 153 0.61 -8.90 -0.44
C VAL A 153 0.09 -7.98 0.66
N ALA A 154 -0.94 -8.43 1.37
CA ALA A 154 -1.49 -7.71 2.51
C ALA A 154 -0.56 -7.89 3.73
N ASP A 155 0.46 -7.03 3.83
CA ASP A 155 1.33 -6.98 4.99
C ASP A 155 0.84 -5.95 6.01
N ALA A 156 0.72 -6.37 7.26
CA ALA A 156 0.40 -5.46 8.36
C ALA A 156 1.61 -4.53 8.62
N HIS A 157 1.48 -3.26 8.22
CA HIS A 157 2.51 -2.26 8.45
C HIS A 157 2.23 -1.43 9.70
N VAL A 158 3.32 -1.04 10.37
CA VAL A 158 3.34 -0.16 11.55
C VAL A 158 3.03 1.31 11.25
N LEU A 159 2.86 1.63 9.97
CA LEU A 159 2.54 2.93 9.37
C LEU A 159 1.45 2.69 8.31
N PRO A 160 0.68 3.71 7.91
CA PRO A 160 -0.04 3.66 6.63
C PRO A 160 0.94 3.29 5.52
N ALA A 161 0.67 2.18 4.83
CA ALA A 161 1.51 1.73 3.75
C ALA A 161 0.71 1.11 2.62
N SER A 162 1.20 1.31 1.40
CA SER A 162 0.63 0.75 0.18
C SER A 162 1.73 0.06 -0.61
N VAL A 163 1.40 -1.05 -1.26
CA VAL A 163 2.33 -1.76 -2.15
C VAL A 163 2.02 -1.31 -3.58
N VAL A 164 3.05 -0.95 -4.34
CA VAL A 164 2.93 -0.66 -5.77
C VAL A 164 3.64 -1.76 -6.54
N GLY A 165 2.98 -2.26 -7.57
CA GLY A 165 3.58 -3.24 -8.48
C GLY A 165 4.54 -2.59 -9.47
N VAL A 166 5.36 -3.41 -10.11
CA VAL A 166 6.20 -2.98 -11.24
C VAL A 166 5.62 -3.53 -12.51
N PHE A 167 5.19 -2.62 -13.39
CA PHE A 167 4.73 -2.95 -14.72
C PHE A 167 5.95 -3.14 -15.59
N GLY A 168 6.43 -4.39 -15.66
CA GLY A 168 7.53 -4.76 -16.54
C GLY A 168 7.21 -4.33 -17.96
N THR A 169 7.89 -3.30 -18.45
CA THR A 169 8.02 -3.06 -19.89
C THR A 169 9.49 -3.02 -20.20
N VAL A 170 9.87 -3.82 -21.18
CA VAL A 170 10.99 -3.53 -22.07
C VAL A 170 10.97 -2.03 -22.36
N GLY A 171 11.84 -1.27 -21.70
CA GLY A 171 12.09 0.16 -21.89
C GLY A 171 10.87 1.07 -22.06
N ALA A 172 10.38 1.67 -20.98
CA ALA A 172 9.64 2.91 -21.09
C ALA A 172 9.95 3.85 -19.92
N LEU A 173 10.65 4.93 -20.27
CA LEU A 173 10.80 6.13 -19.45
C LEU A 173 9.42 6.61 -18.96
N CYS A 174 9.32 7.01 -17.70
CA CYS A 174 8.25 7.89 -17.25
C CYS A 174 8.35 9.22 -18.05
N PRO A 175 7.37 9.61 -18.89
CA PRO A 175 7.32 10.97 -19.40
C PRO A 175 6.83 11.89 -18.27
N GLY A 176 7.53 13.00 -18.06
CA GLY A 176 7.18 14.04 -17.10
C GLY A 176 6.06 14.95 -17.56
#